data_AF-A0A4Y8C839-F1
#
_entry.id   AF-A0A4Y8C839-F1
#
_cell.length_a   1.000
_cell.length_b   1.000
_cell.length_c   1.000
_cell.angle_alpha   90.00
_cell.angle_beta   90.00
_cell.angle_gamma   90.00
#
_symmetry.space_group_name_H-M   'P 1'
#
loop_
_entity.id
_entity.type
_entity.pdbx_description
1 polymer ?
#
loop_
_entity_poly.entity_id
_entity_poly.type
_entity_poly.pdbx_seq_one_letter_code
_entity_poly.pdbx_strand_id
1 'polypeptide(L)'
;SKQLNHDHYALNKPKERIEEYFAVRELLEKRKIAEKDGAKVILCLYGPPGVGKTSLANSVSKALKRELIRIALGGLEDVNELRGHRRTYIGAMPGRITQGLIEAKQINPVIVLDEIDKLNRSF
;
A
#
# COMPACT_ATOMS: atom_id res chain seq x y z
N SER A 1 -16.54 -3.82 -6.37
CA SER A 1 -17.51 -2.85 -6.90
C SER A 1 -18.26 -2.03 -5.88
N LYS A 2 -19.13 -2.63 -5.03
CA LYS A 2 -20.09 -1.86 -4.21
C LYS A 2 -19.46 -0.75 -3.34
N GLN A 3 -18.39 -1.05 -2.61
CA GLN A 3 -17.72 -0.05 -1.75
C GLN A 3 -17.06 1.07 -2.56
N LEU A 4 -16.34 0.75 -3.64
CA LEU A 4 -15.67 1.74 -4.48
C LEU A 4 -16.66 2.69 -5.16
N ASN A 5 -17.83 2.19 -5.56
CA ASN A 5 -18.89 2.99 -6.16
C ASN A 5 -19.64 3.86 -5.14
N HIS A 6 -19.73 3.38 -3.89
CA HIS A 6 -20.28 4.17 -2.80
C HIS A 6 -19.37 5.35 -2.43
N ASP A 7 -18.07 5.11 -2.29
CA ASP A 7 -17.13 6.11 -1.80
C ASP A 7 -16.67 7.10 -2.90
N HIS A 8 -16.81 6.72 -4.17
CA HIS A 8 -16.45 7.57 -5.31
C HIS A 8 -17.53 7.52 -6.39
N TYR A 9 -18.11 8.65 -6.77
CA TYR A 9 -19.13 8.69 -7.83
C TYR A 9 -18.55 8.47 -9.24
N ALA A 10 -17.41 9.10 -9.54
CA ALA A 10 -16.73 9.00 -10.84
C ALA A 10 -15.68 7.88 -10.86
N LEU A 11 -14.66 7.99 -11.75
CA LEU A 11 -13.49 7.09 -11.82
C LEU A 11 -13.80 5.66 -12.31
N ASN A 12 -14.66 5.53 -13.32
CA ASN A 12 -15.03 4.23 -13.91
C ASN A 12 -13.80 3.41 -14.34
N LYS A 13 -12.88 4.02 -15.10
CA LYS A 13 -11.65 3.36 -15.56
C LYS A 13 -10.75 2.88 -14.41
N PRO A 14 -10.35 3.73 -13.43
CA PRO A 14 -9.56 3.26 -12.29
C PRO A 14 -10.23 2.15 -11.48
N LYS A 15 -11.55 2.23 -11.26
CA LYS A 15 -12.27 1.20 -10.50
C LYS A 15 -12.27 -0.15 -11.22
N GLU A 16 -12.52 -0.15 -12.52
CA GLU A 16 -12.47 -1.35 -13.36
C GLU A 16 -11.08 -2.00 -13.30
N ARG A 17 -10.01 -1.21 -13.41
CA ARG A 17 -8.63 -1.69 -13.26
C ARG A 17 -8.34 -2.29 -11.88
N ILE A 18 -8.89 -1.71 -10.82
CA ILE A 18 -8.76 -2.25 -9.46
C ILE A 18 -9.47 -3.61 -9.36
N GLU A 19 -10.64 -3.76 -9.99
CA GLU A 19 -11.36 -5.04 -10.02
C GLU A 19 -10.62 -6.10 -10.83
N GLU A 20 -10.11 -5.76 -12.01
CA GLU A 20 -9.24 -6.62 -12.81
C GLU A 20 -8.02 -7.10 -12.00
N TYR A 21 -7.38 -6.19 -11.28
CA TYR A 21 -6.23 -6.51 -10.43
C TYR A 21 -6.56 -7.59 -9.39
N PHE A 22 -7.68 -7.45 -8.67
CA PHE A 22 -8.08 -8.44 -7.66
C PHE A 22 -8.54 -9.76 -8.30
N ALA A 23 -9.21 -9.72 -9.46
CA ALA A 23 -9.63 -10.91 -10.17
C ALA A 23 -8.42 -11.75 -10.65
N VAL A 24 -7.39 -11.09 -11.20
CA VAL A 24 -6.14 -11.75 -11.60
C VAL A 24 -5.43 -12.35 -10.39
N ARG A 25 -5.38 -11.61 -9.27
CA ARG A 25 -4.77 -12.12 -8.02
C ARG A 25 -5.48 -13.36 -7.48
N GLU A 26 -6.80 -13.35 -7.42
CA GLU A 26 -7.59 -14.50 -6.96
C GLU A 26 -7.36 -15.72 -7.87
N LEU A 27 -7.28 -15.51 -9.19
CA LEU A 27 -7.00 -16.58 -10.14
C LEU A 27 -5.59 -17.19 -9.95
N LEU A 28 -4.57 -16.36 -9.72
CA LEU A 28 -3.20 -16.81 -9.47
C LEU A 28 -3.08 -17.60 -8.15
N GLU A 29 -3.80 -17.17 -7.11
CA GLU A 29 -3.90 -17.89 -5.84
C GLU A 29 -4.56 -19.26 -6.01
N LYS A 30 -5.71 -19.33 -6.72
CA LYS A 30 -6.41 -20.60 -7.01
C LYS A 30 -5.55 -21.59 -7.79
N ARG A 31 -4.70 -21.11 -8.70
CA ARG A 31 -3.81 -21.95 -9.51
C ARG A 31 -2.54 -22.38 -8.78
N LYS A 32 -2.31 -21.94 -7.52
CA LYS A 32 -1.07 -22.16 -6.74
C LYS A 32 0.22 -21.72 -7.45
N ILE A 33 0.08 -20.83 -8.44
CA ILE A 33 1.22 -20.24 -9.16
C ILE A 33 1.84 -19.10 -8.33
N ALA A 34 1.04 -18.48 -7.46
CA ALA A 34 1.43 -17.36 -6.62
C ALA A 34 2.59 -17.67 -5.63
N GLU A 35 2.84 -18.94 -5.30
CA GLU A 35 3.90 -19.33 -4.36
C GLU A 35 5.26 -19.58 -5.03
N LYS A 36 5.31 -19.83 -6.34
CA LYS A 36 6.53 -20.31 -6.99
C LYS A 36 7.47 -19.22 -7.51
N ASP A 37 6.95 -18.06 -7.94
CA ASP A 37 7.80 -16.98 -8.46
C ASP A 37 7.11 -15.63 -8.31
N GLY A 38 7.56 -14.80 -7.36
CA GLY A 38 7.70 -13.34 -7.49
C GLY A 38 6.53 -12.43 -7.92
N ALA A 39 5.35 -12.93 -8.30
CA ALA A 39 4.31 -12.14 -8.94
C ALA A 39 3.36 -11.48 -7.93
N LYS A 40 3.91 -10.87 -6.88
CA LYS A 40 3.14 -9.91 -6.06
C LYS A 40 3.10 -8.60 -6.82
N VAL A 41 2.14 -8.48 -7.75
CA VAL A 41 1.89 -7.22 -8.45
C VAL A 41 1.46 -6.18 -7.42
N ILE A 42 2.19 -5.08 -7.34
CA ILE A 42 1.83 -3.94 -6.49
C ILE A 42 0.95 -3.00 -7.32
N LEU A 43 -0.18 -2.58 -6.76
CA LEU A 43 -1.06 -1.61 -7.41
C LEU A 43 -0.46 -0.19 -7.26
N CYS A 44 -0.22 0.49 -8.38
CA CYS A 44 0.28 1.87 -8.39
C CYS A 44 -0.80 2.83 -8.93
N LEU A 45 -1.13 3.87 -8.14
CA LEU A 45 -2.10 4.89 -8.51
C LEU A 45 -1.40 6.21 -8.91
N TYR A 46 -1.20 6.39 -10.21
CA TYR A 46 -0.54 7.58 -10.78
C TYR A 46 -1.53 8.68 -11.24
N GLY A 47 -1.09 9.94 -11.31
CA GLY A 47 -1.94 11.12 -11.58
C GLY A 47 -1.59 12.37 -10.74
N PRO A 48 -2.21 13.52 -11.02
CA PRO A 48 -1.94 14.77 -10.28
C PRO A 48 -2.42 14.72 -8.82
N PRO A 49 -1.94 15.62 -7.94
CA PRO A 49 -2.46 15.74 -6.58
C PRO A 49 -3.94 16.14 -6.58
N GLY A 50 -4.69 15.73 -5.54
CA GLY A 50 -6.11 16.07 -5.40
C GLY A 50 -7.09 15.16 -6.14
N VAL A 51 -6.64 14.21 -6.96
CA VAL A 51 -7.53 13.26 -7.68
C VAL A 51 -8.08 12.12 -6.83
N GLY A 52 -7.75 12.09 -5.53
CA GLY A 52 -8.32 11.12 -4.59
C GLY A 52 -7.63 9.74 -4.54
N LYS A 53 -6.35 9.61 -4.92
CA LYS A 53 -5.60 8.33 -4.87
C LYS A 53 -5.59 7.71 -3.47
N THR A 54 -5.24 8.50 -2.46
CA THR A 54 -5.20 8.06 -1.05
C THR A 54 -6.61 7.68 -0.57
N SER A 55 -7.62 8.40 -1.04
CA SER A 55 -9.03 8.10 -0.74
C SER A 55 -9.46 6.77 -1.38
N LEU A 56 -9.09 6.52 -2.65
CA LEU A 56 -9.31 5.21 -3.30
C LEU A 56 -8.65 4.08 -2.51
N ALA A 57 -7.43 4.27 -2.02
CA ALA A 57 -6.76 3.26 -1.22
C ALA A 57 -7.48 2.97 0.11
N ASN A 58 -8.04 4.00 0.75
CA ASN A 58 -8.90 3.83 1.93
C ASN A 58 -10.17 3.03 1.61
N SER A 59 -10.83 3.35 0.49
CA SER A 59 -12.02 2.62 0.01
C SER A 59 -11.71 1.15 -0.28
N VAL A 60 -10.52 0.85 -0.81
CA VAL A 60 -10.03 -0.53 -0.99
C VAL A 60 -9.83 -1.22 0.36
N SER A 61 -9.23 -0.55 1.34
CA SER A 61 -9.02 -1.11 2.69
C SER A 61 -10.34 -1.48 3.37
N LYS A 62 -11.32 -0.59 3.28
CA LYS A 62 -12.69 -0.82 3.77
C LYS A 62 -13.36 -1.99 3.06
N ALA A 63 -13.22 -2.07 1.73
CA ALA A 63 -13.76 -3.17 0.94
C ALA A 63 -13.16 -4.53 1.34
N LEU A 64 -11.87 -4.55 1.67
CA LEU A 64 -11.15 -5.75 2.12
C LEU A 64 -11.31 -6.06 3.61
N LYS A 65 -11.92 -5.16 4.39
CA LYS A 65 -12.03 -5.24 5.86
C LYS A 65 -10.67 -5.45 6.52
N ARG A 66 -9.67 -4.68 6.08
CA ARG A 66 -8.31 -4.71 6.60
C ARG A 66 -7.94 -3.31 7.08
N GLU A 67 -7.10 -3.24 8.11
CA GLU A 67 -6.56 -1.96 8.57
C GLU A 67 -5.69 -1.30 7.49
N LEU A 68 -5.81 0.01 7.37
CA LEU A 68 -5.05 0.83 6.43
C LEU A 68 -3.83 1.42 7.14
N ILE A 69 -2.63 1.02 6.73
CA ILE A 69 -1.39 1.64 7.15
C ILE A 69 -0.91 2.56 6.03
N ARG A 70 -0.77 3.86 6.32
CA ARG A 70 -0.21 4.82 5.37
C ARG A 70 1.21 5.18 5.77
N ILE A 71 2.15 4.96 4.85
CA ILE A 71 3.55 5.32 5.01
C ILE A 71 3.87 6.37 3.95
N ALA A 72 4.06 7.62 4.37
CA ALA A 72 4.55 8.66 3.48
C ALA A 72 6.05 8.45 3.22
N LEU A 73 6.41 8.36 1.95
CA LEU A 73 7.79 8.20 1.50
C LEU A 73 8.44 9.54 1.11
N GLY A 74 7.65 10.59 0.94
CA GLY A 74 8.17 11.92 0.67
C GLY A 74 9.06 12.43 1.80
N GLY A 75 10.25 12.91 1.44
CA GLY A 75 11.22 13.45 2.39
C GLY A 75 11.95 12.39 3.23
N LEU A 76 11.87 11.11 2.86
CA LEU A 76 12.74 10.08 3.45
C LEU A 76 14.16 10.23 2.91
N GLU A 77 15.11 10.46 3.81
CA GLU A 77 16.54 10.52 3.50
C GLU A 77 17.26 9.22 3.88
N ASP A 78 16.85 8.57 4.97
CA ASP A 78 17.45 7.33 5.47
C ASP A 78 16.51 6.13 5.37
N VAL A 79 17.02 5.04 4.78
CA VAL A 79 16.37 3.72 4.72
C VAL A 79 16.07 3.16 6.12
N ASN A 80 16.86 3.52 7.13
CA ASN A 80 16.63 3.10 8.52
C ASN A 80 15.30 3.59 9.08
N GLU A 81 14.76 4.72 8.60
CA GLU A 81 13.43 5.15 9.01
C GLU A 81 12.33 4.17 8.57
N LEU A 82 12.52 3.50 7.42
CA LEU A 82 11.54 2.54 6.91
C LEU A 82 11.71 1.17 7.56
N ARG A 83 12.95 0.68 7.71
CA ARG A 83 13.27 -0.68 8.19
C ARG A 83 13.53 -0.78 9.71
N GLY A 84 13.96 0.31 10.34
CA GLY A 84 14.40 0.36 11.74
C GLY A 84 15.91 0.22 11.90
N HIS A 85 16.40 0.60 13.07
CA HIS A 85 17.82 0.49 13.41
C HIS A 85 18.16 -0.89 13.98
N ARG A 86 19.44 -1.29 13.85
CA ARG A 86 19.92 -2.47 14.57
C ARG A 86 19.80 -2.21 16.08
N ARG A 87 19.38 -3.24 16.82
CA ARG A 87 19.15 -3.17 18.29
C ARG A 87 20.38 -2.77 19.10
N THR A 88 21.58 -2.91 18.54
CA THR A 88 22.85 -2.55 19.18
C THR A 88 23.07 -1.04 19.31
N TYR A 89 22.31 -0.20 18.60
CA TYR A 89 22.43 1.25 18.71
C TYR A 89 21.63 1.79 19.90
N ILE A 90 22.23 2.70 20.66
CA ILE A 90 21.53 3.45 21.72
C ILE A 90 20.39 4.22 21.05
N GLY A 91 19.15 4.01 21.51
CA GLY A 91 17.96 4.63 20.93
C GLY A 91 17.42 3.93 19.67
N ALA A 92 17.76 2.66 19.43
CA ALA A 92 17.22 1.90 18.30
C ALA A 92 15.68 1.82 18.34
N MET A 93 15.04 2.38 17.31
CA MET A 93 13.60 2.34 17.10
C MET A 93 13.22 1.43 15.93
N PRO A 94 12.04 0.80 15.97
CA PRO A 94 11.49 0.08 14.83
C PRO A 94 11.21 1.06 13.68
N GLY A 95 11.33 0.57 12.44
CA GLY A 95 11.01 1.37 11.26
C GLY A 95 9.51 1.57 11.10
N ARG A 96 9.11 2.54 10.25
CA ARG A 96 7.72 2.90 9.98
C ARG A 96 6.85 1.72 9.55
N ILE A 97 7.41 0.74 8.82
CA ILE A 97 6.67 -0.48 8.44
C ILE A 97 6.31 -1.30 9.68
N THR A 98 7.30 -1.64 10.49
CA THR A 98 7.11 -2.45 11.71
C THR A 98 6.20 -1.73 12.70
N GLN A 99 6.40 -0.43 12.88
CA GLN A 99 5.58 0.41 13.74
C GLN A 99 4.11 0.41 13.27
N GLY A 100 3.87 0.59 11.97
CA GLY A 100 2.52 0.52 11.40
C GLY A 100 1.86 -0.84 11.60
N LEU A 101 2.61 -1.94 11.52
CA LEU A 101 2.07 -3.29 11.80
C LEU A 101 1.68 -3.47 13.27
N ILE A 102 2.49 -2.93 14.19
CA ILE A 102 2.20 -2.95 15.63
C ILE A 102 0.91 -2.17 15.92
N GLU A 103 0.73 -1.00 15.28
CA GLU A 103 -0.45 -0.16 15.43
C GLU A 103 -1.71 -0.79 14.84
N ALA A 104 -1.60 -1.40 13.65
CA ALA A 104 -2.71 -2.07 12.99
C ALA A 104 -3.19 -3.34 13.72
N LYS A 105 -2.36 -3.94 14.59
CA LYS A 105 -2.65 -5.18 15.35
C LYS A 105 -3.13 -6.35 14.47
N GLN A 106 -2.76 -6.34 13.19
CA GLN A 106 -3.19 -7.30 12.18
C GLN A 106 -2.00 -7.68 11.30
N ILE A 107 -1.90 -8.97 10.94
CA ILE A 107 -0.78 -9.48 10.15
C ILE A 107 -0.92 -9.19 8.65
N ASN A 108 -2.14 -8.97 8.17
CA ASN A 108 -2.48 -8.73 6.76
C ASN A 108 -3.17 -7.37 6.52
N PRO A 109 -2.58 -6.24 6.91
CA PRO A 109 -3.13 -4.92 6.62
C PRO A 109 -2.94 -4.52 5.15
N VAL A 110 -3.63 -3.46 4.73
CA VAL A 110 -3.36 -2.77 3.47
C VAL A 110 -2.34 -1.67 3.74
N ILE A 111 -1.14 -1.82 3.19
CA ILE A 111 -0.08 -0.81 3.33
C ILE A 111 -0.06 0.06 2.07
N VAL A 112 -0.17 1.37 2.25
CA VAL A 112 -0.07 2.38 1.19
C VAL A 112 1.25 3.10 1.35
N LEU A 113 2.05 3.04 0.29
CA LEU A 113 3.27 3.80 0.12
C LEU A 113 2.94 5.08 -0.66
N ASP A 114 2.85 6.20 0.05
CA ASP A 114 2.45 7.49 -0.54
C ASP A 114 3.67 8.31 -0.98
N GLU A 115 3.50 9.14 -2.00
CA GLU A 115 4.54 10.04 -2.53
C GLU A 115 5.86 9.35 -2.95
N ILE A 116 5.78 8.16 -3.55
CA ILE A 116 6.95 7.42 -4.04
C ILE A 116 7.75 8.22 -5.08
N ASP A 117 7.11 9.10 -5.83
CA ASP A 117 7.73 10.00 -6.81
C ASP A 117 8.66 11.04 -6.16
N LYS A 118 8.52 11.28 -4.86
CA LYS A 118 9.35 12.23 -4.09
C LYS A 118 10.56 11.60 -3.40
N LEU A 119 10.84 10.32 -3.65
CA LEU A 119 12.04 9.64 -3.13
C LEU A 119 13.34 10.11 -3.79
N ASN A 120 13.29 11.03 -4.76
CA ASN A 120 14.45 11.51 -5.49
C ASN A 120 14.88 12.89 -5.00
N ARG A 121 15.99 12.94 -4.25
CA ARG A 121 17.04 13.98 -4.29
C ARG A 121 18.09 13.71 -3.21
N SER A 122 19.12 12.95 -3.57
CA SER A 122 20.44 13.01 -2.94
C SER A 122 21.47 12.47 -3.94
N PHE A 123 21.75 13.27 -4.96
CA PHE A 123 23.01 13.28 -5.71
C PHE A 123 23.38 14.74 -5.95
#